data_AF-A0A949SR20-F1
#
_entry.id   AF-A0A949SR20-F1
#
_cell.length_a   1.000
_cell.length_b   1.000
_cell.length_c   1.000
_cell.angle_alpha   90.00
_cell.angle_beta   90.00
_cell.angle_gamma   90.00
#
_symmetry.space_group_name_H-M   'P 1'
#
loop_
_entity.id
_entity.type
_entity.pdbx_description
1 polymer ?
#
loop_
_entity_poly.entity_id
_entity_poly.type
_entity_poly.pdbx_seq_one_letter_code
_entity_poly.pdbx_strand_id
1 'polypeptide(L)'
;MPDFNALFEVFGVFARTFTQFENLARRGLLFSGSDETFRSLDRLREEFIAVLNDSPPERDMLEALSLFHEAARGVEGWSARLQGHLEAWIRGPLAAELGMRGAQPQAVLAALACAMDAAGETVKRCGVSVSSVTAAPQNAGNARCYAALMAVDPSESVQANERARTQSIAVECIKDAVLHRVAEGSEEFRVTPEHGATLPLWVIPVTVGGVADRRNVIIDGAFADYDSGSFTHWEALSGAAILSQDTSQFLFGSGTLKVSGNGATAAELIQNLAQRVPPLAVGRVWALGTWAYVSSCNTGSVTVDLLVDGSPSSLCLTINGSTPAGQWLHLGGFEYLPRQAHPGKVKVRVRCSSDFSGVVLLDGVSLAPAAEIPHAGLQVALFQGSRPPLCTPLADRFEIRTLSDDAGAFQRMFRDRLQTAMPSSDSPTVNDSLAE
;
A
#
# COMPACT_ATOMS: atom_id res chain seq x y z
N MET A 1 -3.42 -6.55 42.22
CA MET A 1 -3.10 -5.97 40.91
C MET A 1 -4.19 -6.39 39.94
N PRO A 2 -4.61 -5.53 39.00
CA PRO A 2 -5.57 -5.89 37.94
C PRO A 2 -5.03 -7.06 37.10
N ASP A 3 -5.90 -7.94 36.62
CA ASP A 3 -5.53 -9.00 35.68
C ASP A 3 -5.54 -8.45 34.24
N PHE A 4 -4.40 -7.95 33.79
CA PHE A 4 -4.30 -7.31 32.48
C PHE A 4 -4.63 -8.24 31.31
N ASN A 5 -4.39 -9.56 31.43
CA ASN A 5 -4.72 -10.52 30.37
C ASN A 5 -6.23 -10.64 30.18
N ALA A 6 -6.98 -10.82 31.27
CA ALA A 6 -8.44 -10.86 31.23
C ALA A 6 -9.04 -9.54 30.69
N LEU A 7 -8.45 -8.40 31.08
CA LEU A 7 -8.86 -7.09 30.57
C LEU A 7 -8.62 -6.96 29.05
N PHE A 8 -7.47 -7.39 28.55
CA PHE A 8 -7.16 -7.37 27.12
C PHE A 8 -8.11 -8.25 26.30
N GLU A 9 -8.48 -9.44 26.80
CA GLU A 9 -9.45 -10.31 26.12
C GLU A 9 -10.81 -9.63 25.95
N VAL A 10 -11.35 -9.05 27.02
CA VAL A 10 -12.67 -8.38 27.01
C VAL A 10 -12.67 -7.20 26.04
N PHE A 11 -11.71 -6.28 26.18
CA PHE A 11 -11.61 -5.12 25.29
C PHE A 11 -11.31 -5.53 23.83
N GLY A 12 -10.53 -6.59 23.60
CA GLY A 12 -10.28 -7.13 22.27
C GLY A 12 -11.56 -7.61 21.57
N VAL A 13 -12.50 -8.22 22.31
CA VAL A 13 -13.82 -8.59 21.77
C VAL A 13 -14.61 -7.36 21.32
N PHE A 14 -14.65 -6.30 22.14
CA PHE A 14 -15.30 -5.05 21.77
C PHE A 14 -14.66 -4.41 20.53
N ALA A 15 -13.32 -4.32 20.50
CA ALA A 15 -12.58 -3.75 19.39
C ALA A 15 -12.88 -4.48 18.06
N ARG A 16 -12.83 -5.82 18.05
CA ARG A 16 -13.20 -6.63 16.88
C ARG A 16 -14.64 -6.33 16.42
N THR A 17 -15.57 -6.31 17.36
CA THR A 17 -17.01 -6.14 17.06
C THR A 17 -17.31 -4.74 16.48
N PHE A 18 -16.74 -3.69 17.07
CA PHE A 18 -16.87 -2.33 16.52
C PHE A 18 -16.29 -2.21 15.12
N THR A 19 -15.12 -2.78 14.91
CA THR A 19 -14.49 -2.71 13.59
C THR A 19 -15.33 -3.46 12.54
N GLN A 20 -16.04 -4.54 12.91
CA GLN A 20 -16.98 -5.21 12.00
C GLN A 20 -18.19 -4.33 11.67
N PHE A 21 -18.76 -3.62 12.65
CA PHE A 21 -19.87 -2.69 12.40
C PHE A 21 -19.46 -1.50 11.53
N GLU A 22 -18.28 -0.91 11.74
CA GLU A 22 -17.78 0.17 10.90
C GLU A 22 -17.58 -0.28 9.43
N ASN A 23 -17.09 -1.51 9.24
CA ASN A 23 -16.97 -2.08 7.90
C ASN A 23 -18.34 -2.28 7.23
N LEU A 24 -19.34 -2.75 7.98
CA LEU A 24 -20.71 -2.87 7.46
C LEU A 24 -21.30 -1.51 7.09
N ALA A 25 -21.12 -0.48 7.93
CA ALA A 25 -21.58 0.88 7.64
C ALA A 25 -20.89 1.47 6.39
N ARG A 26 -19.56 1.33 6.24
CA ARG A 26 -18.84 1.81 5.04
C ARG A 26 -19.27 1.09 3.77
N ARG A 27 -19.61 -0.20 3.83
CA ARG A 27 -20.17 -0.94 2.68
C ARG A 27 -21.51 -0.37 2.21
N GLY A 28 -22.33 0.15 3.13
CA GLY A 28 -23.56 0.88 2.78
C GLY A 28 -23.31 2.27 2.18
N LEU A 29 -22.28 2.97 2.66
CA LEU A 29 -21.92 4.33 2.21
C LEU A 29 -21.16 4.39 0.87
N LEU A 30 -20.42 3.34 0.49
CA LEU A 30 -19.66 3.34 -0.78
C LEU A 30 -20.54 3.24 -2.04
N PHE A 31 -21.79 2.78 -1.92
CA PHE A 31 -22.74 2.81 -3.03
C PHE A 31 -23.41 4.18 -3.24
N SER A 32 -23.26 5.12 -2.30
CA SER A 32 -23.82 6.49 -2.40
C SER A 32 -22.81 7.53 -2.89
N GLY A 33 -21.70 7.11 -3.49
CA GLY A 33 -20.56 7.96 -3.88
C GLY A 33 -20.74 8.84 -5.11
N SER A 34 -21.80 9.65 -5.17
CA SER A 34 -21.77 10.91 -5.94
C SER A 34 -21.43 12.05 -4.97
N ASP A 35 -20.29 12.70 -5.18
CA ASP A 35 -19.65 13.70 -4.30
C ASP A 35 -20.50 14.95 -4.04
N GLU A 36 -21.48 14.88 -3.11
CA GLU A 36 -21.99 16.09 -2.45
C GLU A 36 -22.31 15.87 -0.96
N THR A 37 -21.87 16.82 -0.14
CA THR A 37 -21.94 16.81 1.32
C THR A 37 -23.37 16.78 1.89
N PHE A 38 -23.56 16.04 2.99
CA PHE A 38 -24.78 15.74 3.77
C PHE A 38 -25.85 16.85 3.98
N ARG A 39 -25.58 18.14 3.73
CA ARG A 39 -26.58 19.23 3.86
C ARG A 39 -27.23 19.66 2.53
N SER A 40 -26.71 19.23 1.37
CA SER A 40 -27.39 19.44 0.08
C SER A 40 -28.43 18.34 -0.19
N LEU A 41 -28.26 17.13 0.35
CA LEU A 41 -29.11 15.95 0.10
C LEU A 41 -30.56 16.06 0.57
N ASP A 42 -30.85 16.69 1.72
CA ASP A 42 -32.25 16.88 2.14
C ASP A 42 -32.99 17.88 1.24
N ARG A 43 -32.29 18.89 0.73
CA ARG A 43 -32.83 19.90 -0.19
C ARG A 43 -32.95 19.36 -1.62
N LEU A 44 -31.96 18.59 -2.07
CA LEU A 44 -31.98 17.84 -3.34
C LEU A 44 -33.05 16.77 -3.33
N ARG A 45 -33.30 16.11 -2.19
CA ARG A 45 -34.38 15.11 -2.04
C ARG A 45 -35.76 15.76 -2.17
N GLU A 46 -35.99 16.91 -1.55
CA GLU A 46 -37.27 17.65 -1.73
C GLU A 46 -37.45 18.16 -3.16
N GLU A 47 -36.38 18.62 -3.82
CA GLU A 47 -36.40 19.07 -5.22
C GLU A 47 -36.51 17.89 -6.22
N PHE A 48 -35.90 16.74 -5.93
CA PHE A 48 -36.03 15.52 -6.75
C PHE A 48 -37.41 14.88 -6.62
N ILE A 49 -38.02 14.87 -5.43
CA ILE A 49 -39.39 14.34 -5.23
C ILE A 49 -40.41 15.10 -6.11
N ALA A 50 -40.16 16.38 -6.41
CA ALA A 50 -40.99 17.17 -7.32
C ALA A 50 -40.77 16.82 -8.81
N VAL A 51 -39.59 16.31 -9.19
CA VAL A 51 -39.22 15.90 -10.56
C VAL A 51 -39.56 14.42 -10.84
N LEU A 52 -39.56 13.56 -9.81
CA LEU A 52 -39.64 12.09 -9.88
C LEU A 52 -41.04 11.49 -10.07
N ASN A 53 -42.05 12.28 -10.45
CA ASN A 53 -43.39 11.73 -10.72
C ASN A 53 -43.51 10.96 -12.05
N ASP A 54 -42.45 10.87 -12.87
CA ASP A 54 -42.57 10.44 -14.28
C ASP A 54 -41.78 9.18 -14.72
N SER A 55 -41.12 8.39 -13.85
CA SER A 55 -40.43 7.16 -14.33
C SER A 55 -40.37 5.97 -13.32
N PRO A 56 -40.74 4.73 -13.73
CA PRO A 56 -40.70 3.53 -12.88
C PRO A 56 -39.30 2.98 -12.46
N PRO A 57 -38.25 2.95 -13.31
CA PRO A 57 -36.95 2.37 -12.97
C PRO A 57 -36.21 3.08 -11.83
N GLU A 58 -36.54 4.35 -11.59
CA GLU A 58 -35.90 5.18 -10.56
C GLU A 58 -36.54 4.99 -9.17
N ARG A 59 -37.78 4.48 -9.11
CA ARG A 59 -38.42 4.08 -7.84
C ARG A 59 -37.73 2.88 -7.19
N ASP A 60 -37.34 1.89 -7.96
CA ASP A 60 -36.63 0.70 -7.47
C ASP A 60 -35.25 1.07 -6.89
N MET A 61 -34.61 2.10 -7.46
CA MET A 61 -33.32 2.61 -6.95
C MET A 61 -33.49 3.38 -5.62
N LEU A 62 -34.61 4.09 -5.43
CA LEU A 62 -34.96 4.75 -4.17
C LEU A 62 -35.34 3.76 -3.06
N GLU A 63 -36.06 2.69 -3.39
CA GLU A 63 -36.36 1.61 -2.44
C GLU A 63 -35.10 0.86 -2.01
N ALA A 64 -34.16 0.62 -2.93
CA ALA A 64 -32.87 0.06 -2.57
C ALA A 64 -32.11 1.01 -1.61
N LEU A 65 -32.04 2.30 -1.93
CA LEU A 65 -31.38 3.31 -1.09
C LEU A 65 -32.03 3.46 0.29
N SER A 66 -33.36 3.38 0.39
CA SER A 66 -34.05 3.45 1.69
C SER A 66 -33.80 2.21 2.55
N LEU A 67 -33.79 1.01 1.95
CA LEU A 67 -33.42 -0.24 2.62
C LEU A 67 -31.96 -0.21 3.10
N PHE A 68 -31.05 0.35 2.31
CA PHE A 68 -29.65 0.53 2.72
C PHE A 68 -29.50 1.53 3.87
N HIS A 69 -30.27 2.62 3.83
CA HIS A 69 -30.29 3.61 4.92
C HIS A 69 -30.82 3.03 6.23
N GLU A 70 -31.87 2.22 6.15
CA GLU A 70 -32.40 1.49 7.32
C GLU A 70 -31.40 0.47 7.86
N ALA A 71 -30.70 -0.26 6.98
CA ALA A 71 -29.63 -1.18 7.38
C ALA A 71 -28.47 -0.45 8.05
N ALA A 72 -28.03 0.70 7.50
CA ALA A 72 -26.98 1.52 8.10
C ALA A 72 -27.39 2.05 9.49
N ARG A 73 -28.62 2.57 9.64
CA ARG A 73 -29.19 2.96 10.94
C ARG A 73 -29.27 1.79 11.92
N GLY A 74 -29.58 0.59 11.43
CA GLY A 74 -29.58 -0.63 12.24
C GLY A 74 -28.19 -0.95 12.80
N VAL A 75 -27.16 -0.87 11.95
CA VAL A 75 -25.75 -1.06 12.34
C VAL A 75 -25.29 0.02 13.32
N GLU A 76 -25.65 1.28 13.09
CA GLU A 76 -25.37 2.38 14.03
C GLU A 76 -26.05 2.14 15.39
N GLY A 77 -27.30 1.68 15.38
CA GLY A 77 -28.04 1.34 16.60
C GLY A 77 -27.40 0.20 17.39
N TRP A 78 -26.87 -0.82 16.71
CA TRP A 78 -26.10 -1.90 17.37
C TRP A 78 -24.77 -1.40 17.93
N SER A 79 -24.04 -0.57 17.17
CA SER A 79 -22.83 0.10 17.65
C SER A 79 -23.10 0.95 18.89
N ALA A 80 -24.18 1.72 18.93
CA ALA A 80 -24.56 2.53 20.09
C ALA A 80 -24.90 1.68 21.33
N ARG A 81 -25.61 0.55 21.14
CA ARG A 81 -25.88 -0.39 22.25
C ARG A 81 -24.60 -1.03 22.78
N LEU A 82 -23.70 -1.43 21.88
CA LEU A 82 -22.42 -2.00 22.26
C LEU A 82 -21.56 -0.99 23.03
N GLN A 83 -21.56 0.29 22.61
CA GLN A 83 -20.91 1.39 23.32
C GLN A 83 -21.51 1.56 24.73
N GLY A 84 -22.83 1.52 24.86
CA GLY A 84 -23.49 1.57 26.17
C GLY A 84 -23.09 0.41 27.10
N HIS A 85 -22.97 -0.80 26.57
CA HIS A 85 -22.48 -1.96 27.33
C HIS A 85 -21.02 -1.80 27.76
N LEU A 86 -20.15 -1.30 26.87
CA LEU A 86 -18.76 -1.02 27.18
C LEU A 86 -18.63 0.01 28.31
N GLU A 87 -19.38 1.11 28.23
CA GLU A 87 -19.37 2.15 29.27
C GLU A 87 -19.89 1.64 30.61
N ALA A 88 -20.93 0.80 30.60
CA ALA A 88 -21.44 0.16 31.81
C ALA A 88 -20.39 -0.77 32.44
N TRP A 89 -19.66 -1.52 31.62
CA TRP A 89 -18.58 -2.39 32.10
C TRP A 89 -17.40 -1.59 32.65
N ILE A 90 -17.01 -0.49 31.99
CA ILE A 90 -15.97 0.43 32.49
C ILE A 90 -16.35 1.00 33.87
N ARG A 91 -17.59 1.47 34.03
CA ARG A 91 -18.08 2.07 35.29
C ARG A 91 -18.32 1.06 36.41
N GLY A 92 -18.51 -0.21 36.07
CA GLY A 92 -18.85 -1.27 37.02
C GLY A 92 -17.63 -2.13 37.36
N PRO A 93 -17.44 -3.29 36.68
CA PRO A 93 -16.31 -4.19 36.91
C PRO A 93 -14.94 -3.53 36.94
N LEU A 94 -14.56 -2.78 35.89
CA LEU A 94 -13.21 -2.20 35.79
C LEU A 94 -12.97 -1.13 36.87
N ALA A 95 -13.93 -0.24 37.08
CA ALA A 95 -13.85 0.75 38.14
C ALA A 95 -13.75 0.09 39.53
N ALA A 96 -14.40 -1.06 39.75
CA ALA A 96 -14.28 -1.79 41.00
C ALA A 96 -12.87 -2.37 41.19
N GLU A 97 -12.26 -2.94 40.15
CA GLU A 97 -10.89 -3.47 40.21
C GLU A 97 -9.84 -2.39 40.47
N LEU A 98 -10.05 -1.19 39.93
CA LEU A 98 -9.16 -0.04 40.13
C LEU A 98 -9.47 0.77 41.39
N GLY A 99 -10.50 0.40 42.17
CA GLY A 99 -10.91 1.16 43.37
C GLY A 99 -11.57 2.52 43.09
N MET A 100 -12.08 2.71 41.88
CA MET A 100 -12.59 3.97 41.31
C MET A 100 -14.12 3.97 41.12
N ARG A 101 -14.88 3.25 41.96
CA ARG A 101 -16.35 3.16 41.81
C ARG A 101 -17.03 4.53 41.79
N GLY A 102 -17.92 4.75 40.83
CA GLY A 102 -18.65 6.01 40.65
C GLY A 102 -17.87 7.10 39.91
N ALA A 103 -16.61 6.85 39.54
CA ALA A 103 -15.85 7.73 38.67
C ALA A 103 -16.40 7.72 37.23
N GLN A 104 -16.14 8.80 36.51
CA GLN A 104 -16.46 8.87 35.08
C GLN A 104 -15.57 7.90 34.28
N PRO A 105 -16.06 7.32 33.17
CA PRO A 105 -15.31 6.37 32.35
C PRO A 105 -13.89 6.84 32.02
N GLN A 106 -13.72 8.11 31.61
CA GLN A 106 -12.41 8.67 31.27
C GLN A 106 -11.43 8.66 32.45
N ALA A 107 -11.90 8.93 33.68
CA ALA A 107 -11.06 8.87 34.87
C ALA A 107 -10.64 7.43 35.21
N VAL A 108 -11.53 6.46 35.00
CA VAL A 108 -11.23 5.03 35.17
C VAL A 108 -10.19 4.57 34.14
N LEU A 109 -10.33 5.00 32.87
CA LEU A 109 -9.39 4.66 31.80
C LEU A 109 -8.02 5.32 31.98
N ALA A 110 -7.98 6.58 32.42
CA ALA A 110 -6.72 7.24 32.75
C ALA A 110 -6.00 6.54 33.91
N ALA A 111 -6.75 6.13 34.95
CA ALA A 111 -6.20 5.34 36.06
C ALA A 111 -5.68 3.98 35.59
N LEU A 112 -6.37 3.32 34.64
CA LEU A 112 -5.91 2.08 34.02
C LEU A 112 -4.57 2.28 33.29
N ALA A 113 -4.46 3.33 32.46
CA ALA A 113 -3.24 3.63 31.72
C ALA A 113 -2.05 3.89 32.67
N CYS A 114 -2.26 4.66 33.75
CA CYS A 114 -1.25 4.88 34.77
C CYS A 114 -0.86 3.58 35.51
N ALA A 115 -1.83 2.71 35.79
CA ALA A 115 -1.57 1.43 36.44
C ALA A 115 -0.76 0.48 35.55
N MET A 116 -1.03 0.49 34.24
CA MET A 116 -0.25 -0.25 33.24
C MET A 116 1.18 0.27 33.14
N ASP A 117 1.36 1.58 33.04
CA ASP A 117 2.69 2.21 32.98
C ASP A 117 3.51 1.91 34.23
N ALA A 118 2.90 2.01 35.41
CA ALA A 118 3.55 1.67 36.68
C ALA A 118 3.92 0.17 36.80
N ALA A 119 3.17 -0.70 36.11
CA ALA A 119 3.45 -2.14 36.05
C ALA A 119 4.43 -2.52 34.92
N GLY A 120 4.83 -1.57 34.07
CA GLY A 120 5.60 -1.86 32.85
C GLY A 120 4.81 -2.63 31.78
N GLU A 121 3.49 -2.66 31.90
CA GLU A 121 2.59 -3.35 30.98
C GLU A 121 2.24 -2.44 29.81
N THR A 122 2.39 -2.96 28.60
CA THR A 122 2.09 -2.22 27.37
C THR A 122 1.26 -3.06 26.44
N VAL A 123 0.38 -2.42 25.68
CA VAL A 123 -0.26 -3.06 24.55
C VAL A 123 0.72 -3.06 23.40
N LYS A 124 1.06 -4.22 22.85
CA LYS A 124 1.85 -4.26 21.60
C LYS A 124 1.12 -3.46 20.52
N ARG A 125 1.80 -2.55 19.81
CA ARG A 125 1.23 -2.07 18.54
C ARG A 125 0.99 -3.29 17.64
N CYS A 126 -0.15 -3.32 16.95
CA CYS A 126 -0.59 -4.44 16.10
C CYS A 126 0.61 -5.12 15.40
N GLY A 127 0.82 -6.41 15.67
CA GLY A 127 1.72 -7.24 14.89
C GLY A 127 0.95 -7.73 13.68
N VAL A 128 1.15 -7.08 12.53
CA VAL A 128 0.56 -7.55 11.27
C VAL A 128 1.69 -7.98 10.34
N SER A 129 1.53 -9.11 9.67
CA SER A 129 2.50 -9.55 8.67
C SER A 129 1.78 -9.96 7.39
N VAL A 130 2.39 -9.67 6.25
CA VAL A 130 2.01 -10.31 5.00
C VAL A 130 2.59 -11.71 5.05
N SER A 131 1.76 -12.73 5.27
CA SER A 131 2.26 -14.11 5.46
C SER A 131 2.67 -14.75 4.15
N SER A 132 1.98 -14.39 3.06
CA SER A 132 2.35 -14.81 1.71
C SER A 132 1.64 -13.95 0.67
N VAL A 133 2.31 -13.73 -0.46
CA VAL A 133 1.66 -13.46 -1.74
C VAL A 133 1.91 -14.71 -2.57
N THR A 134 0.88 -15.27 -3.19
CA THR A 134 0.99 -16.50 -3.99
C THR A 134 0.35 -16.31 -5.36
N ALA A 135 1.07 -16.72 -6.41
CA ALA A 135 0.53 -16.80 -7.76
C ALA A 135 -0.31 -18.07 -7.88
N ALA A 136 -1.46 -17.98 -8.54
CA ALA A 136 -2.30 -19.13 -8.76
C ALA A 136 -1.68 -20.05 -9.86
N PRO A 137 -1.88 -21.37 -9.81
CA PRO A 137 -1.26 -22.31 -10.74
C PRO A 137 -1.70 -22.11 -12.21
N GLN A 138 -2.82 -21.43 -12.42
CA GLN A 138 -3.34 -21.07 -13.74
C GLN A 138 -2.74 -19.77 -14.32
N ASN A 139 -1.89 -19.05 -13.58
CA ASN A 139 -1.26 -17.84 -14.08
C ASN A 139 -0.42 -18.18 -15.31
N ALA A 140 -0.74 -17.54 -16.42
CA ALA A 140 -0.10 -17.75 -17.72
C ALA A 140 0.59 -16.48 -18.24
N GLY A 141 0.23 -15.31 -17.72
CA GLY A 141 1.06 -14.10 -17.77
C GLY A 141 2.06 -14.06 -16.61
N ASN A 142 2.71 -12.92 -16.39
CA ASN A 142 3.75 -12.79 -15.36
C ASN A 142 3.86 -11.39 -14.73
N ALA A 143 2.73 -10.72 -14.51
CA ALA A 143 2.71 -9.54 -13.63
C ALA A 143 3.37 -9.86 -12.28
N ARG A 144 4.01 -8.85 -11.69
CA ARG A 144 4.71 -9.00 -10.41
C ARG A 144 3.92 -8.31 -9.33
N CYS A 145 3.31 -9.10 -8.44
CA CYS A 145 2.49 -8.59 -7.35
C CYS A 145 3.33 -8.46 -6.09
N TYR A 146 3.49 -7.22 -5.62
CA TYR A 146 4.09 -6.91 -4.33
C TYR A 146 3.02 -6.45 -3.36
N ALA A 147 3.15 -6.86 -2.12
CA ALA A 147 2.32 -6.37 -1.03
C ALA A 147 3.18 -6.07 0.19
N ALA A 148 2.88 -4.94 0.83
CA ALA A 148 3.56 -4.48 2.03
C ALA A 148 2.60 -3.86 3.03
N LEU A 149 2.90 -4.07 4.30
CA LEU A 149 2.32 -3.30 5.39
C LEU A 149 3.39 -2.32 5.84
N MET A 150 3.27 -1.05 5.48
CA MET A 150 4.23 -0.03 5.91
C MET A 150 3.68 0.75 7.10
N ALA A 151 4.48 0.86 8.15
CA ALA A 151 4.22 1.84 9.21
C ALA A 151 4.37 3.25 8.63
N VAL A 152 3.30 4.04 8.72
CA VAL A 152 3.33 5.47 8.39
C VAL A 152 3.91 6.23 9.59
N ASP A 153 4.37 7.46 9.36
CA ASP A 153 4.93 8.36 10.37
C ASP A 153 4.24 8.20 11.75
N PRO A 154 5.00 7.99 12.86
CA PRO A 154 4.42 7.80 14.19
C PRO A 154 3.51 8.95 14.67
N SER A 155 3.63 10.13 14.05
CA SER A 155 2.76 11.29 14.30
C SER A 155 1.39 11.22 13.62
N GLU A 156 1.15 10.23 12.74
CA GLU A 156 -0.17 10.04 12.13
C GLU A 156 -1.21 9.58 13.14
N SER A 157 -2.41 10.15 13.04
CA SER A 157 -3.51 9.87 13.95
C SER A 157 -4.06 8.45 13.82
N VAL A 158 -3.84 7.74 12.71
CA VAL A 158 -4.22 6.33 12.52
C VAL A 158 -3.15 5.63 11.71
N GLN A 159 -2.47 4.65 12.31
CA GLN A 159 -1.42 3.90 11.63
C GLN A 159 -2.02 2.78 10.75
N ALA A 160 -1.33 2.40 9.67
CA ALA A 160 -1.80 1.37 8.74
C ALA A 160 -1.94 -0.01 9.41
N ASN A 161 -1.01 -0.37 10.29
CA ASN A 161 -1.06 -1.60 11.11
C ASN A 161 -2.31 -1.67 12.01
N GLU A 162 -2.87 -0.54 12.44
CA GLU A 162 -4.12 -0.51 13.22
C GLU A 162 -5.34 -0.89 12.36
N ARG A 163 -5.24 -0.72 11.03
CA ARG A 163 -6.32 -1.05 10.07
C ARG A 163 -6.27 -2.51 9.67
N ALA A 164 -5.11 -3.14 9.80
CA ALA A 164 -4.85 -4.44 9.22
C ALA A 164 -5.41 -5.60 10.05
N ARG A 165 -5.93 -6.61 9.34
CA ARG A 165 -6.63 -7.78 9.88
C ARG A 165 -6.07 -9.05 9.30
N THR A 166 -6.31 -10.17 9.98
CA THR A 166 -6.16 -11.49 9.37
C THR A 166 -7.22 -11.68 8.30
N GLN A 167 -6.82 -11.83 7.04
CA GLN A 167 -7.73 -12.09 5.93
C GLN A 167 -6.99 -12.59 4.68
N SER A 168 -7.76 -13.15 3.74
CA SER A 168 -7.28 -13.44 2.39
C SER A 168 -7.79 -12.39 1.39
N ILE A 169 -6.93 -11.96 0.47
CA ILE A 169 -7.23 -10.96 -0.55
C ILE A 169 -6.91 -11.56 -1.91
N ALA A 170 -7.89 -11.61 -2.80
CA ALA A 170 -7.69 -12.04 -4.17
C ALA A 170 -7.42 -10.83 -5.08
N VAL A 171 -6.43 -10.95 -5.97
CA VAL A 171 -6.13 -9.96 -7.01
C VAL A 171 -6.21 -10.69 -8.34
N GLU A 172 -7.11 -10.29 -9.23
CA GLU A 172 -7.41 -11.02 -10.47
C GLU A 172 -7.42 -10.09 -11.68
N CYS A 173 -6.77 -10.49 -12.78
CA CYS A 173 -6.80 -9.74 -14.03
C CYS A 173 -8.20 -9.81 -14.66
N ILE A 174 -8.84 -8.64 -14.83
CA ILE A 174 -10.17 -8.51 -15.42
C ILE A 174 -10.15 -7.89 -16.81
N LYS A 175 -9.04 -7.26 -17.22
CA LYS A 175 -8.87 -6.66 -18.53
C LYS A 175 -7.42 -6.78 -18.97
N ASP A 176 -7.20 -7.32 -20.17
CA ASP A 176 -5.88 -7.65 -20.71
C ASP A 176 -5.64 -7.14 -22.14
N ALA A 177 -4.38 -7.14 -22.57
CA ALA A 177 -4.01 -6.72 -23.91
C ALA A 177 -4.56 -7.66 -25.00
N VAL A 178 -4.68 -8.95 -24.73
CA VAL A 178 -5.04 -9.96 -25.74
C VAL A 178 -6.54 -9.96 -26.04
N LEU A 179 -7.39 -10.12 -25.02
CA LEU A 179 -8.84 -10.22 -25.22
C LEU A 179 -9.46 -8.82 -25.41
N HIS A 180 -9.00 -7.83 -24.64
CA HIS A 180 -9.62 -6.50 -24.59
C HIS A 180 -8.90 -5.43 -25.41
N ARG A 181 -7.77 -5.77 -26.05
CA ARG A 181 -6.99 -4.86 -26.92
C ARG A 181 -6.56 -3.56 -26.23
N VAL A 182 -6.34 -3.60 -24.92
CA VAL A 182 -5.63 -2.49 -24.24
C VAL A 182 -4.14 -2.55 -24.56
N ALA A 183 -3.43 -1.44 -24.40
CA ALA A 183 -1.98 -1.44 -24.52
C ALA A 183 -1.35 -2.31 -23.41
N GLU A 184 -0.22 -2.96 -23.70
CA GLU A 184 0.55 -3.67 -22.68
C GLU A 184 0.96 -2.70 -21.55
N GLY A 185 0.89 -3.17 -20.30
CA GLY A 185 1.04 -2.32 -19.11
C GLY A 185 -0.22 -1.53 -18.78
N SER A 186 -1.31 -1.67 -19.53
CA SER A 186 -2.63 -1.06 -19.27
C SER A 186 -3.69 -2.06 -18.83
N GLU A 187 -3.26 -3.23 -18.38
CA GLU A 187 -4.11 -4.26 -17.81
C GLU A 187 -4.72 -3.81 -16.48
N GLU A 188 -5.94 -4.25 -16.25
CA GLU A 188 -6.72 -3.92 -15.05
C GLU A 188 -6.95 -5.18 -14.23
N PHE A 189 -6.73 -5.03 -12.94
CA PHE A 189 -6.94 -6.05 -11.93
C PHE A 189 -8.04 -5.61 -10.97
N ARG A 190 -8.72 -6.62 -10.44
CA ARG A 190 -9.71 -6.47 -9.39
C ARG A 190 -9.15 -7.03 -8.10
N VAL A 191 -9.12 -6.20 -7.06
CA VAL A 191 -8.76 -6.60 -5.71
C VAL A 191 -10.02 -6.87 -4.91
N THR A 192 -10.22 -8.13 -4.54
CA THR A 192 -11.36 -8.60 -3.74
C THR A 192 -10.86 -9.08 -2.38
N PRO A 193 -10.87 -8.21 -1.35
CA PRO A 193 -10.62 -8.64 0.02
C PRO A 193 -11.80 -9.46 0.56
N GLU A 194 -11.53 -10.46 1.41
CA GLU A 194 -12.56 -11.17 2.18
C GLU A 194 -13.42 -10.19 2.99
N HIS A 195 -12.78 -9.13 3.50
CA HIS A 195 -13.44 -8.05 4.24
C HIS A 195 -13.11 -6.67 3.65
N GLY A 196 -13.94 -6.20 2.73
CA GLY A 196 -13.96 -4.80 2.32
C GLY A 196 -14.86 -4.60 1.12
N ALA A 197 -14.77 -3.42 0.51
CA ALA A 197 -15.21 -3.24 -0.86
C ALA A 197 -14.14 -3.76 -1.82
N THR A 198 -14.58 -4.18 -3.01
CA THR A 198 -13.67 -4.48 -4.12
C THR A 198 -13.06 -3.19 -4.64
N LEU A 199 -11.78 -3.23 -5.00
CA LEU A 199 -11.04 -2.06 -5.50
C LEU A 199 -10.42 -2.39 -6.85
N PRO A 200 -10.41 -1.44 -7.80
CA PRO A 200 -9.61 -1.59 -9.00
C PRO A 200 -8.13 -1.40 -8.67
N LEU A 201 -7.29 -2.11 -9.41
CA LEU A 201 -5.84 -2.01 -9.36
C LEU A 201 -5.31 -2.07 -10.79
N TRP A 202 -4.27 -1.31 -11.09
CA TRP A 202 -3.69 -1.29 -12.43
C TRP A 202 -2.24 -1.70 -12.38
N VAL A 203 -1.79 -2.31 -13.47
CA VAL A 203 -0.37 -2.53 -13.69
C VAL A 203 0.33 -1.17 -13.79
N ILE A 204 1.47 -1.05 -13.11
CA ILE A 204 2.44 0.04 -13.26
C ILE A 204 3.18 -0.24 -14.57
N PRO A 205 2.94 0.54 -15.63
CA PRO A 205 3.56 0.31 -16.92
C PRO A 205 5.03 0.70 -16.90
N VAL A 206 5.84 0.03 -17.73
CA VAL A 206 7.18 0.50 -18.06
C VAL A 206 7.06 1.59 -19.13
N THR A 207 7.65 2.76 -18.87
CA THR A 207 7.71 3.85 -19.84
C THR A 207 8.87 3.63 -20.82
N VAL A 208 8.62 3.85 -22.11
CA VAL A 208 9.59 3.69 -23.19
C VAL A 208 9.75 5.03 -23.90
N GLY A 209 10.98 5.53 -23.95
CA GLY A 209 11.32 6.85 -24.46
C GLY A 209 10.64 7.99 -23.71
N GLY A 210 10.46 9.13 -24.38
CA GLY A 210 9.84 10.34 -23.81
C GLY A 210 8.35 10.27 -23.46
N VAL A 211 7.72 9.08 -23.50
CA VAL A 211 6.29 8.91 -23.19
C VAL A 211 6.06 8.99 -21.67
N ALA A 212 5.15 9.86 -21.26
CA ALA A 212 4.71 9.96 -19.87
C ALA A 212 3.42 9.16 -19.62
N ASP A 213 3.37 8.41 -18.51
CA ASP A 213 2.15 7.77 -18.02
C ASP A 213 1.89 8.22 -16.57
N ARG A 214 0.66 8.61 -16.24
CA ARG A 214 0.30 9.04 -14.88
C ARG A 214 0.50 7.95 -13.81
N ARG A 215 0.58 6.70 -14.22
CA ARG A 215 0.78 5.52 -13.35
C ARG A 215 2.26 5.21 -13.10
N ASN A 216 3.19 5.82 -13.84
CA ASN A 216 4.62 5.67 -13.60
C ASN A 216 5.31 7.02 -13.77
N VAL A 217 5.87 7.56 -12.68
CA VAL A 217 6.56 8.86 -12.71
C VAL A 217 7.97 8.76 -13.29
N ILE A 218 8.47 7.59 -13.66
CA ILE A 218 9.72 7.46 -14.39
C ILE A 218 9.46 7.69 -15.88
N ILE A 219 10.30 8.48 -16.54
CA ILE A 219 10.33 8.56 -18.01
C ILE A 219 11.45 7.67 -18.52
N ASP A 220 11.19 6.98 -19.62
CA ASP A 220 12.14 6.06 -20.25
C ASP A 220 12.78 5.11 -19.23
N GLY A 221 11.94 4.46 -18.41
CA GLY A 221 12.37 3.43 -17.48
C GLY A 221 12.94 2.19 -18.17
N ALA A 222 12.61 2.01 -19.46
CA ALA A 222 13.21 1.01 -20.33
C ALA A 222 14.61 1.38 -20.86
N PHE A 223 15.05 2.64 -20.71
CA PHE A 223 16.33 3.11 -21.26
C PHE A 223 16.44 2.92 -22.79
N ALA A 224 15.34 3.14 -23.51
CA ALA A 224 15.28 2.98 -24.95
C ALA A 224 15.87 4.19 -25.70
N ASP A 225 15.75 5.40 -25.15
CA ASP A 225 16.29 6.62 -25.76
C ASP A 225 17.75 6.81 -25.32
N TYR A 226 18.67 6.34 -26.15
CA TYR A 226 20.11 6.49 -25.99
C TYR A 226 20.71 7.15 -27.24
N ASP A 227 21.32 8.31 -27.07
CA ASP A 227 21.92 9.08 -28.15
C ASP A 227 23.27 9.67 -27.72
N SER A 228 24.21 9.72 -28.65
CA SER A 228 25.52 10.35 -28.48
C SER A 228 26.29 9.90 -27.24
N GLY A 229 26.11 8.64 -26.83
CA GLY A 229 26.80 8.03 -25.68
C GLY A 229 26.10 8.27 -24.33
N SER A 230 24.88 8.80 -24.31
CA SER A 230 24.13 9.10 -23.08
C SER A 230 22.65 8.72 -23.18
N PHE A 231 22.03 8.43 -22.03
CA PHE A 231 20.59 8.23 -21.91
C PHE A 231 19.87 9.59 -21.93
N THR A 232 18.94 9.79 -22.85
CA THR A 232 18.35 11.12 -23.11
C THR A 232 17.57 11.68 -21.91
N HIS A 233 16.92 10.82 -21.14
CA HIS A 233 16.05 11.22 -20.00
C HIS A 233 16.67 10.96 -18.63
N TRP A 234 17.95 10.59 -18.59
CA TRP A 234 18.69 10.27 -17.38
C TRP A 234 20.05 10.98 -17.37
N GLU A 235 20.44 11.50 -16.22
CA GLU A 235 21.68 12.26 -16.05
C GLU A 235 22.73 11.41 -15.35
N ALA A 236 23.89 11.20 -15.99
CA ALA A 236 25.03 10.54 -15.36
C ALA A 236 25.82 11.58 -14.55
N LEU A 237 25.76 11.51 -13.22
CA LEU A 237 26.51 12.38 -12.32
C LEU A 237 27.97 11.94 -12.19
N SER A 238 28.24 10.64 -12.34
CA SER A 238 29.58 10.07 -12.28
C SER A 238 29.66 8.74 -13.04
N GLY A 239 30.88 8.33 -13.40
CA GLY A 239 31.14 7.00 -13.94
C GLY A 239 30.47 6.70 -15.29
N ALA A 240 30.13 7.71 -16.09
CA ALA A 240 29.44 7.54 -17.38
C ALA A 240 30.13 6.53 -18.32
N ALA A 241 31.45 6.37 -18.22
CA ALA A 241 32.22 5.42 -19.04
C ALA A 241 31.87 3.94 -18.81
N ILE A 242 31.26 3.59 -17.67
CA ILE A 242 30.81 2.22 -17.37
C ILE A 242 29.29 2.04 -17.58
N LEU A 243 28.60 3.08 -18.03
CA LEU A 243 27.17 3.10 -18.31
C LEU A 243 26.97 3.16 -19.83
N SER A 244 26.20 2.23 -20.38
CA SER A 244 25.93 2.15 -21.82
C SER A 244 24.60 1.49 -22.09
N GLN A 245 24.05 1.64 -23.28
CA GLN A 245 22.86 0.89 -23.67
C GLN A 245 23.24 -0.50 -24.21
N ASP A 246 22.54 -1.55 -23.79
CA ASP A 246 22.58 -2.87 -24.46
C ASP A 246 21.31 -3.06 -25.29
N THR A 247 21.47 -3.29 -26.59
CA THR A 247 20.35 -3.52 -27.53
C THR A 247 20.20 -4.99 -27.92
N SER A 248 21.07 -5.87 -27.42
CA SER A 248 21.00 -7.32 -27.67
C SER A 248 20.15 -8.05 -26.65
N GLN A 249 20.03 -7.49 -25.45
CA GLN A 249 19.33 -8.10 -24.34
C GLN A 249 18.48 -7.08 -23.59
N PHE A 250 17.17 -7.14 -23.82
CA PHE A 250 16.17 -6.25 -23.25
C PHE A 250 14.83 -6.95 -23.04
N LEU A 251 14.02 -6.45 -22.10
CA LEU A 251 12.63 -6.88 -21.87
C LEU A 251 11.64 -5.90 -22.50
N PHE A 252 11.93 -4.59 -22.39
CA PHE A 252 11.02 -3.54 -22.83
C PHE A 252 11.69 -2.63 -23.86
N GLY A 253 10.87 -2.04 -24.75
CA GLY A 253 11.35 -1.10 -25.75
C GLY A 253 12.38 -1.71 -26.71
N SER A 254 13.56 -1.11 -26.77
CA SER A 254 14.61 -1.45 -27.74
C SER A 254 16.03 -1.54 -27.15
N GLY A 255 16.17 -1.39 -25.84
CA GLY A 255 17.46 -1.42 -25.16
C GLY A 255 17.32 -1.49 -23.65
N THR A 256 18.44 -1.62 -22.95
CA THR A 256 18.52 -1.61 -21.47
C THR A 256 19.73 -0.82 -20.99
N LEU A 257 19.71 -0.41 -19.72
CA LEU A 257 20.89 0.12 -19.07
C LEU A 257 21.87 -1.00 -18.75
N LYS A 258 23.05 -0.95 -19.35
CA LYS A 258 24.18 -1.82 -19.02
C LYS A 258 25.18 -1.09 -18.13
N VAL A 259 25.46 -1.71 -16.98
CA VAL A 259 26.51 -1.31 -16.05
C VAL A 259 27.65 -2.32 -16.16
N SER A 260 28.81 -1.89 -16.68
CA SER A 260 30.00 -2.73 -16.87
C SER A 260 31.12 -2.32 -15.91
N GLY A 261 31.08 -2.88 -14.70
CA GLY A 261 32.01 -2.57 -13.63
C GLY A 261 33.42 -3.11 -13.87
N ASN A 262 34.43 -2.27 -13.60
CA ASN A 262 35.85 -2.59 -13.72
C ASN A 262 36.56 -2.76 -12.37
N GLY A 263 35.84 -2.74 -11.25
CA GLY A 263 36.39 -2.85 -9.90
C GLY A 263 37.13 -1.60 -9.40
N ALA A 264 37.03 -0.48 -10.09
CA ALA A 264 37.69 0.78 -9.69
C ALA A 264 36.83 2.04 -9.85
N THR A 265 35.70 1.97 -10.57
CA THR A 265 34.90 3.13 -10.95
C THR A 265 33.50 3.04 -10.35
N ALA A 266 33.15 3.99 -9.50
CA ALA A 266 31.75 4.18 -9.10
C ALA A 266 31.01 4.91 -10.21
N ALA A 267 29.70 4.67 -10.31
CA ALA A 267 28.82 5.41 -11.21
C ALA A 267 27.52 5.77 -10.53
N GLU A 268 26.92 6.87 -10.98
CA GLU A 268 25.63 7.34 -10.52
C GLU A 268 24.86 7.92 -11.71
N LEU A 269 23.72 7.31 -12.01
CA LEU A 269 22.75 7.75 -13.02
C LEU A 269 21.46 8.13 -12.31
N ILE A 270 20.91 9.30 -12.62
CA ILE A 270 19.74 9.82 -11.92
C ILE A 270 18.65 10.28 -12.88
N GLN A 271 17.42 10.30 -12.39
CA GLN A 271 16.36 11.09 -12.99
C GLN A 271 15.74 11.98 -11.92
N ASN A 272 15.69 13.28 -12.20
CA ASN A 272 15.11 14.25 -11.30
C ASN A 272 13.57 14.24 -11.43
N LEU A 273 12.87 13.95 -10.33
CA LEU A 273 11.41 13.85 -10.33
C LEU A 273 10.74 15.17 -9.93
N ALA A 274 11.53 16.23 -9.69
CA ALA A 274 11.03 17.54 -9.26
C ALA A 274 10.11 18.23 -10.27
N GLN A 275 10.27 17.93 -11.56
CA GLN A 275 9.56 18.59 -12.66
C GLN A 275 8.25 17.89 -13.04
N ARG A 276 7.80 16.90 -12.25
CA ARG A 276 6.57 16.16 -12.55
C ARG A 276 5.33 17.04 -12.40
N VAL A 277 4.38 16.81 -13.30
CA VAL A 277 3.07 17.46 -13.29
C VAL A 277 2.00 16.36 -13.31
N PRO A 278 1.23 16.19 -12.20
CA PRO A 278 1.38 16.89 -10.93
C PRO A 278 2.69 16.53 -10.19
N PRO A 279 3.16 17.37 -9.25
CA PRO A 279 4.30 17.03 -8.39
C PRO A 279 4.03 15.76 -7.59
N LEU A 280 5.10 15.09 -7.14
CA LEU A 280 4.99 13.89 -6.33
C LEU A 280 4.20 14.18 -5.04
N ALA A 281 3.21 13.33 -4.77
CA ALA A 281 2.46 13.38 -3.53
C ALA A 281 3.30 12.86 -2.35
N VAL A 282 3.55 13.73 -1.39
CA VAL A 282 4.21 13.44 -0.11
C VAL A 282 3.19 12.97 0.93
N GLY A 283 3.66 12.31 1.99
CA GLY A 283 2.80 11.65 2.98
C GLY A 283 2.11 10.42 2.41
N ARG A 284 2.76 9.72 1.46
CA ARG A 284 2.21 8.54 0.79
C ARG A 284 3.28 7.49 0.59
N VAL A 285 2.83 6.24 0.47
CA VAL A 285 3.68 5.11 0.11
C VAL A 285 3.80 5.01 -1.41
N TRP A 286 5.02 4.79 -1.87
CA TRP A 286 5.38 4.62 -3.27
C TRP A 286 5.99 3.25 -3.48
N ALA A 287 5.72 2.65 -4.63
CA ALA A 287 6.29 1.38 -5.06
C ALA A 287 7.38 1.64 -6.10
N LEU A 288 8.58 1.15 -5.84
CA LEU A 288 9.73 1.19 -6.75
C LEU A 288 10.00 -0.23 -7.25
N GLY A 289 10.22 -0.38 -8.56
CA GLY A 289 10.54 -1.67 -9.18
C GLY A 289 11.53 -1.53 -10.33
N THR A 290 12.25 -2.61 -10.62
CA THR A 290 13.14 -2.74 -11.78
C THR A 290 13.37 -4.21 -12.10
N TRP A 291 13.65 -4.50 -13.36
CA TRP A 291 14.18 -5.78 -13.80
C TRP A 291 15.70 -5.73 -13.86
N ALA A 292 16.34 -6.78 -13.35
CA ALA A 292 17.78 -6.95 -13.39
C ALA A 292 18.15 -8.28 -14.06
N TYR A 293 19.16 -8.24 -14.94
CA TYR A 293 19.84 -9.42 -15.45
C TYR A 293 21.31 -9.35 -15.06
N VAL A 294 21.76 -10.34 -14.28
CA VAL A 294 23.16 -10.44 -13.90
C VAL A 294 23.88 -11.34 -14.89
N SER A 295 24.75 -10.77 -15.72
CA SER A 295 25.64 -11.53 -16.61
C SER A 295 26.85 -12.04 -15.84
N SER A 296 27.41 -11.20 -14.97
CA SER A 296 28.48 -11.55 -14.03
C SER A 296 28.54 -10.56 -12.87
N CYS A 297 28.87 -11.01 -11.67
CA CYS A 297 29.09 -10.14 -10.51
C CYS A 297 30.05 -10.80 -9.53
N ASN A 298 31.29 -10.34 -9.49
CA ASN A 298 32.34 -10.89 -8.62
C ASN A 298 32.42 -10.15 -7.27
N THR A 299 32.36 -8.82 -7.31
CA THR A 299 32.49 -7.92 -6.15
C THR A 299 31.61 -6.69 -6.35
N GLY A 300 31.36 -5.95 -5.25
CA GLY A 300 30.55 -4.74 -5.24
C GLY A 300 29.06 -4.97 -5.53
N SER A 301 28.37 -3.89 -5.87
CA SER A 301 26.93 -3.91 -6.12
C SER A 301 26.46 -2.79 -7.04
N VAL A 302 25.35 -3.05 -7.74
CA VAL A 302 24.52 -2.04 -8.39
C VAL A 302 23.24 -1.88 -7.57
N THR A 303 22.82 -0.67 -7.25
CA THR A 303 21.65 -0.39 -6.41
C THR A 303 20.72 0.61 -7.10
N VAL A 304 19.43 0.33 -7.11
CA VAL A 304 18.38 1.29 -7.47
C VAL A 304 17.70 1.79 -6.20
N ASP A 305 17.70 3.10 -5.98
CA ASP A 305 17.11 3.74 -4.80
C ASP A 305 16.48 5.10 -5.10
N LEU A 306 15.90 5.72 -4.07
CA LEU A 306 15.46 7.10 -4.11
C LEU A 306 16.42 7.97 -3.28
N LEU A 307 16.55 9.24 -3.69
CA LEU A 307 17.12 10.30 -2.88
C LEU A 307 15.99 11.26 -2.53
N VAL A 308 15.69 11.39 -1.24
CA VAL A 308 14.64 12.25 -0.71
C VAL A 308 15.30 13.36 0.10
N ASP A 309 15.21 14.60 -0.38
CA ASP A 309 15.84 15.77 0.25
C ASP A 309 17.35 15.63 0.50
N GLY A 310 18.04 14.90 -0.38
CA GLY A 310 19.49 14.66 -0.24
C GLY A 310 19.85 13.49 0.69
N SER A 311 18.87 12.82 1.28
CA SER A 311 19.08 11.60 2.06
C SER A 311 18.64 10.37 1.24
N PRO A 312 19.42 9.28 1.20
CA PRO A 312 18.99 8.03 0.58
C PRO A 312 17.71 7.50 1.25
N SER A 313 16.81 6.91 0.45
CA SER A 313 15.64 6.20 0.95
C SER A 313 16.02 4.97 1.76
N SER A 314 15.07 4.50 2.57
CA SER A 314 15.23 3.23 3.29
C SER A 314 15.18 2.02 2.35
N LEU A 315 14.38 2.10 1.29
CA LEU A 315 14.32 1.11 0.23
C LEU A 315 15.55 1.21 -0.69
N CYS A 316 16.26 0.10 -0.83
CA CYS A 316 17.38 -0.08 -1.76
C CYS A 316 17.22 -1.42 -2.49
N LEU A 317 17.07 -1.39 -3.82
CA LEU A 317 17.05 -2.58 -4.66
C LEU A 317 18.50 -2.92 -5.06
N THR A 318 19.16 -3.77 -4.27
CA THR A 318 20.59 -4.08 -4.45
C THR A 318 20.82 -5.37 -5.22
N ILE A 319 21.59 -5.27 -6.29
CA ILE A 319 22.13 -6.35 -7.11
C ILE A 319 23.59 -6.58 -6.73
N ASN A 320 23.95 -7.79 -6.31
CA ASN A 320 25.31 -8.15 -5.92
C ASN A 320 25.62 -9.62 -6.25
N GLY A 321 26.74 -10.16 -5.76
CA GLY A 321 27.17 -11.54 -6.03
C GLY A 321 26.22 -12.64 -5.53
N SER A 322 25.22 -12.31 -4.72
CA SER A 322 24.17 -13.25 -4.29
C SER A 322 22.93 -13.25 -5.19
N THR A 323 22.80 -12.26 -6.07
CA THR A 323 21.69 -12.18 -7.01
C THR A 323 21.87 -13.25 -8.11
N PRO A 324 20.87 -14.09 -8.39
CA PRO A 324 20.98 -15.14 -9.41
C PRO A 324 21.35 -14.57 -10.79
N ALA A 325 22.31 -15.23 -11.44
CA ALA A 325 22.79 -14.87 -12.77
C ALA A 325 22.10 -15.65 -13.88
N GLY A 326 22.12 -15.11 -15.10
CA GLY A 326 21.64 -15.80 -16.31
C GLY A 326 20.13 -15.73 -16.54
N GLN A 327 19.38 -14.99 -15.73
CA GLN A 327 17.94 -14.77 -15.90
C GLN A 327 17.52 -13.37 -15.48
N TRP A 328 16.40 -12.91 -16.03
CA TRP A 328 15.77 -11.66 -15.62
C TRP A 328 15.03 -11.86 -14.29
N LEU A 329 15.33 -11.01 -13.32
CA LEU A 329 14.71 -10.99 -12.01
C LEU A 329 14.05 -9.64 -11.79
N HIS A 330 12.82 -9.65 -11.30
CA HIS A 330 12.19 -8.42 -10.86
C HIS A 330 12.54 -8.14 -9.40
N LEU A 331 13.00 -6.93 -9.14
CA LEU A 331 13.26 -6.38 -7.80
C LEU A 331 12.24 -5.28 -7.57
N GLY A 332 11.64 -5.24 -6.39
CA GLY A 332 10.69 -4.21 -6.04
C GLY A 332 10.43 -4.14 -4.56
N GLY A 333 9.85 -3.03 -4.12
CA GLY A 333 9.50 -2.79 -2.74
C GLY A 333 8.83 -1.43 -2.58
N PHE A 334 8.63 -1.03 -1.33
CA PHE A 334 7.89 0.17 -1.00
C PHE A 334 8.71 1.16 -0.18
N GLU A 335 8.50 2.45 -0.42
CA GLU A 335 9.10 3.55 0.33
C GLU A 335 8.01 4.54 0.74
N TYR A 336 8.01 4.96 2.00
CA TYR A 336 7.16 6.06 2.44
C TYR A 336 7.87 7.39 2.17
N LEU A 337 7.26 8.27 1.36
CA LEU A 337 7.73 9.65 1.22
C LEU A 337 7.15 10.51 2.36
N PRO A 338 7.97 11.01 3.30
CA PRO A 338 7.48 11.78 4.44
C PRO A 338 6.72 13.04 4.02
N ARG A 339 5.74 13.48 4.83
CA ARG A 339 4.97 14.72 4.56
C ARG A 339 5.84 15.98 4.48
N GLN A 340 6.92 15.98 5.27
CA GLN A 340 7.91 17.05 5.29
C GLN A 340 8.90 17.00 4.13
N ALA A 341 8.88 15.91 3.34
CA ALA A 341 9.75 15.83 2.18
C ALA A 341 9.37 16.90 1.16
N HIS A 342 10.34 17.49 0.49
CA HIS A 342 10.06 18.44 -0.57
C HIS A 342 9.85 17.68 -1.89
N PRO A 343 8.66 17.72 -2.52
CA PRO A 343 8.39 17.00 -3.77
C PRO A 343 9.42 17.29 -4.87
N GLY A 344 9.89 18.54 -4.91
CA GLY A 344 10.92 19.04 -5.83
C GLY A 344 12.36 18.57 -5.55
N LYS A 345 12.59 17.70 -4.57
CA LYS A 345 13.92 17.20 -4.20
C LYS A 345 13.99 15.67 -4.16
N VAL A 346 13.01 15.01 -4.79
CA VAL A 346 13.01 13.56 -4.97
C VAL A 346 13.70 13.21 -6.28
N LYS A 347 14.65 12.27 -6.22
CA LYS A 347 15.33 11.71 -7.40
C LYS A 347 15.28 10.19 -7.33
N VAL A 348 15.12 9.53 -8.47
CA VAL A 348 15.45 8.10 -8.58
C VAL A 348 16.91 7.99 -9.01
N ARG A 349 17.62 6.97 -8.52
CA ARG A 349 19.04 6.78 -8.81
C ARG A 349 19.37 5.32 -9.05
N VAL A 350 20.28 5.11 -9.99
CA VAL A 350 21.04 3.88 -10.17
C VAL A 350 22.47 4.17 -9.75
N ARG A 351 22.99 3.43 -8.76
CA ARG A 351 24.34 3.62 -8.21
C ARG A 351 25.14 2.34 -8.35
N CYS A 352 26.38 2.46 -8.80
CA CYS A 352 27.35 1.39 -8.87
C CYS A 352 28.45 1.66 -7.86
N SER A 353 28.75 0.69 -6.99
CA SER A 353 29.86 0.82 -6.05
C SER A 353 31.21 0.81 -6.79
N SER A 354 32.22 1.46 -6.22
CA SER A 354 33.53 1.60 -6.88
C SER A 354 34.26 0.28 -7.09
N ASP A 355 34.01 -0.69 -6.22
CA ASP A 355 34.56 -2.05 -6.26
C ASP A 355 33.73 -3.01 -7.12
N PHE A 356 32.66 -2.53 -7.79
CA PHE A 356 31.82 -3.38 -8.63
C PHE A 356 32.61 -3.91 -9.82
N SER A 357 32.69 -5.25 -9.92
CA SER A 357 33.37 -5.96 -11.01
C SER A 357 32.41 -6.98 -11.60
N GLY A 358 31.89 -6.69 -12.79
CA GLY A 358 30.84 -7.50 -13.41
C GLY A 358 30.04 -6.73 -14.45
N VAL A 359 29.00 -7.39 -14.97
CA VAL A 359 28.05 -6.81 -15.91
C VAL A 359 26.63 -7.09 -15.42
N VAL A 360 25.87 -6.02 -15.23
CA VAL A 360 24.45 -6.04 -14.89
C VAL A 360 23.68 -5.23 -15.92
N LEU A 361 22.54 -5.76 -16.35
CA LEU A 361 21.56 -5.05 -17.17
C LEU A 361 20.37 -4.69 -16.28
N LEU A 362 19.89 -3.45 -16.41
CA LEU A 362 18.69 -2.95 -15.75
C LEU A 362 17.68 -2.50 -16.80
N ASP A 363 16.43 -2.88 -16.57
CA ASP A 363 15.29 -2.55 -17.42
C ASP A 363 14.07 -2.21 -16.56
N GLY A 364 13.09 -1.53 -17.13
CA GLY A 364 11.79 -1.29 -16.54
C GLY A 364 11.78 -0.57 -15.19
N VAL A 365 12.69 0.39 -14.97
CA VAL A 365 12.67 1.17 -13.71
C VAL A 365 11.36 1.94 -13.62
N SER A 366 10.60 1.67 -12.56
CA SER A 366 9.23 2.17 -12.40
C SER A 366 8.99 2.65 -10.99
N LEU A 367 8.28 3.78 -10.87
CA LEU A 367 7.93 4.39 -9.60
C LEU A 367 6.49 4.90 -9.65
N ALA A 368 5.65 4.45 -8.74
CA ALA A 368 4.24 4.81 -8.70
C ALA A 368 3.73 4.94 -7.27
N PRO A 369 2.66 5.71 -7.01
CA PRO A 369 1.95 5.61 -5.74
C PRO A 369 1.45 4.17 -5.56
N ALA A 370 1.71 3.59 -4.38
CA ALA A 370 1.17 2.28 -4.07
C ALA A 370 -0.35 2.35 -3.92
N ALA A 371 -1.04 1.28 -4.32
CA ALA A 371 -2.47 1.18 -4.10
C ALA A 371 -2.73 0.75 -2.66
N GLU A 372 -3.47 1.56 -1.93
CA GLU A 372 -3.88 1.24 -0.57
C GLU A 372 -5.16 0.40 -0.59
N ILE A 373 -5.20 -0.67 0.21
CA ILE A 373 -6.41 -1.37 0.60
C ILE A 373 -6.82 -0.84 1.98
N PRO A 374 -7.71 0.18 2.06
CA PRO A 374 -7.84 0.98 3.27
C PRO A 374 -8.33 0.18 4.48
N HIS A 375 -9.14 -0.85 4.25
CA HIS A 375 -9.66 -1.73 5.30
C HIS A 375 -8.64 -2.76 5.80
N ALA A 376 -7.59 -3.02 5.02
CA ALA A 376 -6.54 -3.98 5.36
C ALA A 376 -5.24 -3.29 5.78
N GLY A 377 -5.14 -1.96 5.69
CA GLY A 377 -3.89 -1.23 5.93
C GLY A 377 -2.74 -1.67 5.01
N LEU A 378 -3.07 -2.35 3.91
CA LEU A 378 -2.12 -3.01 3.02
C LEU A 378 -1.83 -2.11 1.81
N GLN A 379 -0.56 -2.01 1.45
CA GLN A 379 -0.09 -1.40 0.22
C GLN A 379 0.16 -2.51 -0.81
N VAL A 380 -0.34 -2.33 -2.02
CA VAL A 380 -0.20 -3.30 -3.11
C VAL A 380 0.31 -2.58 -4.35
N ALA A 381 1.20 -3.24 -5.08
CA ALA A 381 1.70 -2.79 -6.37
C ALA A 381 1.75 -3.97 -7.34
N LEU A 382 1.33 -3.73 -8.58
CA LEU A 382 1.49 -4.66 -9.69
C LEU A 382 2.46 -4.05 -10.68
N PHE A 383 3.65 -4.64 -10.84
CA PHE A 383 4.59 -4.23 -11.88
C PHE A 383 4.38 -5.05 -13.15
N GLN A 384 4.67 -4.41 -14.28
CA GLN A 384 4.61 -5.06 -15.58
C GLN A 384 5.59 -6.24 -15.65
N GLY A 385 5.03 -7.38 -16.06
CA GLY A 385 5.75 -8.60 -16.34
C GLY A 385 6.52 -8.57 -17.66
N SER A 386 7.40 -9.54 -17.91
CA SER A 386 8.00 -9.74 -19.25
C SER A 386 7.03 -10.35 -20.29
N ARG A 387 5.81 -10.68 -19.87
CA ARG A 387 4.65 -11.11 -20.67
C ARG A 387 3.42 -10.37 -20.15
N PRO A 388 2.50 -9.98 -21.02
CA PRO A 388 1.28 -9.31 -20.58
C PRO A 388 0.44 -10.26 -19.70
N PRO A 389 -0.18 -9.75 -18.63
CA PRO A 389 -1.18 -10.49 -17.88
C PRO A 389 -2.34 -10.94 -18.75
N LEU A 390 -2.96 -12.06 -18.38
CA LEU A 390 -4.10 -12.62 -19.09
C LEU A 390 -5.35 -12.61 -18.22
N CYS A 391 -6.51 -12.36 -18.83
CA CYS A 391 -7.81 -12.44 -18.17
C CYS A 391 -8.51 -13.77 -18.49
N THR A 392 -9.77 -13.91 -18.05
CA THR A 392 -10.58 -15.14 -18.20
C THR A 392 -10.54 -15.74 -19.62
N PRO A 393 -10.53 -17.09 -19.75
CA PRO A 393 -10.81 -18.09 -18.71
C PRO A 393 -9.61 -18.56 -17.88
N LEU A 394 -8.39 -18.10 -18.17
CA LEU A 394 -7.17 -18.38 -17.41
C LEU A 394 -6.62 -17.05 -16.84
N ALA A 395 -7.40 -16.44 -15.95
CA ALA A 395 -7.02 -15.14 -15.39
C ALA A 395 -5.81 -15.29 -14.47
N ASP A 396 -4.81 -14.42 -14.67
CA ASP A 396 -3.74 -14.25 -13.71
C ASP A 396 -4.32 -13.80 -12.38
N ARG A 397 -4.03 -14.58 -11.34
CA ARG A 397 -4.57 -14.40 -9.99
C ARG A 397 -3.46 -14.48 -8.96
N PHE A 398 -3.54 -13.59 -7.98
CA PHE A 398 -2.71 -13.60 -6.80
C PHE A 398 -3.58 -13.70 -5.56
N GLU A 399 -3.12 -14.46 -4.56
CA GLU A 399 -3.71 -14.49 -3.23
C GLU A 399 -2.71 -13.89 -2.24
N ILE A 400 -3.13 -12.82 -1.57
CA ILE A 400 -2.38 -12.16 -0.51
C ILE A 400 -3.01 -12.55 0.82
N ARG A 401 -2.20 -13.05 1.75
CA ARG A 401 -2.62 -13.35 3.11
C ARG A 401 -1.98 -12.39 4.08
N THR A 402 -2.79 -11.78 4.93
CA THR A 402 -2.33 -10.99 6.07
C THR A 402 -2.69 -11.71 7.36
N LEU A 403 -1.82 -11.61 8.37
CA LEU A 403 -2.06 -12.05 9.75
C LEU A 403 -2.05 -10.82 10.66
N SER A 404 -2.91 -10.75 11.66
CA SER A 404 -3.02 -9.67 12.65
C SER A 404 -3.34 -10.23 14.03
N ASP A 405 -2.73 -9.65 15.07
CA ASP A 405 -2.94 -10.00 16.48
C ASP A 405 -4.03 -9.15 17.18
N ASP A 406 -4.82 -8.39 16.42
CA ASP A 406 -5.92 -7.49 16.85
C ASP A 406 -5.51 -6.31 17.75
N ALA A 407 -4.25 -6.19 18.18
CA ALA A 407 -3.83 -5.16 19.13
C ALA A 407 -3.96 -3.72 18.57
N GLY A 408 -3.94 -3.58 17.24
CA GLY A 408 -4.22 -2.33 16.54
C GLY A 408 -5.68 -1.91 16.53
N ALA A 409 -6.61 -2.87 16.43
CA ALA A 409 -8.03 -2.58 16.55
C ALA A 409 -8.37 -2.11 17.97
N PHE A 410 -7.72 -2.71 18.98
CA PHE A 410 -7.79 -2.28 20.37
C PHE A 410 -7.34 -0.82 20.53
N GLN A 411 -6.14 -0.47 20.04
CA GLN A 411 -5.60 0.89 20.17
C GLN A 411 -6.47 1.93 19.44
N ARG A 412 -6.97 1.61 18.25
CA ARG A 412 -7.93 2.47 17.53
C ARG A 412 -9.19 2.71 18.36
N MET A 413 -9.80 1.66 18.89
CA MET A 413 -11.04 1.78 19.66
C MET A 413 -10.85 2.72 20.86
N PHE A 414 -9.77 2.56 21.61
CA PHE A 414 -9.48 3.42 22.77
C PHE A 414 -9.25 4.87 22.37
N ARG A 415 -8.49 5.12 21.31
CA ARG A 415 -8.23 6.48 20.83
C ARG A 415 -9.48 7.14 20.27
N ASP A 416 -10.15 6.49 19.32
CA ASP A 416 -11.18 7.14 18.51
C ASP A 416 -12.52 7.21 19.25
N ARG A 417 -12.86 6.19 20.06
CA ARG A 417 -14.15 6.12 20.78
C ARG A 417 -14.05 6.50 22.24
N LEU A 418 -12.95 6.16 22.91
CA LEU A 418 -12.76 6.44 24.33
C LEU A 418 -11.85 7.65 24.60
N GLN A 419 -11.36 8.30 23.53
CA GLN A 419 -10.52 9.51 23.61
C GLN A 419 -9.32 9.35 24.54
N THR A 420 -8.77 8.14 24.63
CA THR A 420 -7.67 7.78 25.53
C THR A 420 -6.65 6.94 24.77
N ALA A 421 -5.36 7.20 24.93
CA ALA A 421 -4.29 6.36 24.39
C ALA A 421 -3.76 5.44 25.49
N MET A 422 -3.67 4.13 25.21
CA MET A 422 -3.08 3.16 26.14
C MET A 422 -1.58 3.05 25.91
N PRO A 423 -0.75 2.82 26.96
CA PRO A 423 0.69 2.61 26.80
C PRO A 423 0.97 1.54 25.75
N SER A 424 1.85 1.84 24.79
CA SER A 424 2.12 0.97 23.65
C SER A 424 3.61 0.74 23.42
N SER A 425 4.00 -0.49 23.10
CA SER A 425 5.35 -0.79 22.61
C SER A 425 5.40 -0.77 21.08
N ASP A 426 6.55 -0.37 20.52
CA ASP A 426 6.75 -0.42 19.07
C ASP A 426 6.73 -1.86 18.54
N SER A 427 6.05 -2.04 17.41
CA SER A 427 6.12 -3.24 16.58
C SER A 427 6.40 -2.76 15.16
N PRO A 428 7.62 -2.95 14.62
CA PRO A 428 7.90 -2.61 13.24
C PRO A 428 7.16 -3.63 12.37
N THR A 429 6.03 -3.22 11.81
CA THR A 429 5.40 -3.97 10.73
C THR A 429 5.94 -3.40 9.42
N VAL A 430 6.90 -4.09 8.83
CA VAL A 430 7.30 -3.98 7.43
C VAL A 430 7.56 -5.40 6.94
N ASN A 431 6.64 -5.97 6.18
CA ASN A 431 6.87 -7.23 5.51
C ASN A 431 6.48 -7.08 4.04
N ASP A 432 7.49 -7.10 3.17
CA ASP A 432 7.35 -7.04 1.73
C ASP A 432 7.39 -8.46 1.19
N SER A 433 6.41 -8.82 0.35
CA SER A 433 6.38 -10.14 -0.29
C SER A 433 5.98 -10.03 -1.75
N LEU A 434 6.53 -10.95 -2.53
CA LEU A 434 6.38 -11.02 -3.98
C LEU A 434 5.72 -12.35 -4.38
N ALA A 435 4.80 -12.29 -5.33
CA ALA A 435 4.46 -13.43 -6.18
C ALA A 435 4.60 -13.07 -7.64
N GLU A 436 5.04 -14.07 -8.40
CA GLU A 436 5.56 -13.88 -9.74
C GLU A 436 5.00 -14.92 -10.70
#